data_AF-A0A7S2IAM7-F1
#
_entry.id   AF-A0A7S2IAM7-F1
#
_cell.length_a   1.000
_cell.length_b   1.000
_cell.length_c   1.000
_cell.angle_alpha   90.00
_cell.angle_beta   90.00
_cell.angle_gamma   90.00
#
_symmetry.space_group_name_H-M   'P 1'
#
loop_
_entity.id
_entity.type
_entity.pdbx_description
1 polymer ?
#
loop_
_entity_poly.entity_id
_entity_poly.type
_entity_poly.pdbx_seq_one_letter_code
_entity_poly.pdbx_strand_id
1 'polypeptide(L)'
;HNNVIRTSSPFDTPTVSKAHRDDKSYVEESTSRRDILLTSAFGLAGSLLLGSPNAASADAAAIQDSLNIDSFLRTGVDAGGPMGVSSQAGKSRPQTGVVLRDGSDVSQDRSGSVLAEILTGTKTNPSAVVVSFSSPWKLETGPVFDVECRDGKTGDGAFLAVTKSVEGKAISDLPSQFFLERLFDPTGRFSFYGPPTDIKVKSSKVAGDRRYIELSFSNLSQSTNAEIPRKALLVATIPPGTDNAVMLVSSANASRWRKGAEDSCTQTVESFRATPAPKSSLKLRAKDRGGQDLF
;
A
#
# COMPACT_ATOMS: atom_id res chain seq x y z
N HIS A 1 -32.30 43.13 39.19
CA HIS A 1 -32.38 44.31 38.30
C HIS A 1 -32.76 43.81 36.91
N ASN A 2 -33.92 44.24 36.41
CA ASN A 2 -34.41 43.85 35.09
C ASN A 2 -33.68 44.65 34.00
N ASN A 3 -33.44 44.06 32.84
CA ASN A 3 -34.27 44.42 31.67
C ASN A 3 -34.11 43.47 30.48
N VAL A 4 -35.23 43.29 29.78
CA VAL A 4 -35.39 42.54 28.54
C VAL A 4 -35.62 43.55 27.43
N ILE A 5 -34.90 43.47 26.30
CA ILE A 5 -35.39 43.98 25.02
C ILE A 5 -35.13 42.94 23.92
N ARG A 6 -36.20 42.50 23.26
CA ARG A 6 -36.18 41.84 21.94
C ARG A 6 -36.44 42.92 20.89
N THR A 7 -35.80 42.83 19.72
CA THR A 7 -36.34 43.36 18.46
C THR A 7 -35.96 42.45 17.30
N SER A 8 -36.90 42.28 16.37
CA SER A 8 -36.87 41.35 15.24
C SER A 8 -37.06 42.08 13.91
N SER A 9 -36.48 41.58 12.82
CA SER A 9 -37.05 41.76 11.47
C SER A 9 -36.55 40.69 10.47
N PRO A 10 -37.35 40.32 9.44
CA PRO A 10 -37.05 39.26 8.47
C PRO A 10 -36.54 39.84 7.12
N PHE A 11 -36.92 39.20 5.99
CA PHE A 11 -36.50 39.42 4.57
C PHE A 11 -35.15 38.75 4.20
N ASP A 12 -34.96 38.12 3.02
CA ASP A 12 -35.90 37.81 1.94
C ASP A 12 -35.44 36.60 1.10
N THR A 13 -36.36 35.89 0.45
CA THR A 13 -36.08 34.83 -0.55
C THR A 13 -36.60 35.20 -1.94
N PRO A 14 -35.78 35.13 -3.01
CA PRO A 14 -36.28 35.15 -4.38
C PRO A 14 -36.32 33.75 -5.02
N THR A 15 -37.46 33.39 -5.60
CA THR A 15 -37.72 32.09 -6.24
C THR A 15 -38.16 32.28 -7.71
N VAL A 16 -37.24 32.19 -8.68
CA VAL A 16 -37.48 32.32 -10.15
C VAL A 16 -36.30 31.60 -10.87
N SER A 17 -36.41 30.80 -11.95
CA SER A 17 -37.52 30.17 -12.69
C SER A 17 -37.03 28.92 -13.46
N LYS A 18 -37.94 28.18 -14.09
CA LYS A 18 -37.69 26.98 -14.93
C LYS A 18 -37.17 27.27 -16.35
N ALA A 19 -36.83 26.18 -17.04
CA ALA A 19 -36.56 25.98 -18.48
C ALA A 19 -35.07 26.09 -18.90
N HIS A 20 -34.57 25.32 -19.88
CA HIS A 20 -35.24 24.41 -20.81
C HIS A 20 -34.45 23.10 -21.07
N ARG A 21 -34.92 22.29 -22.02
CA ARG A 21 -34.40 20.96 -22.42
C ARG A 21 -32.98 21.05 -23.00
N ASP A 22 -32.24 19.95 -22.92
CA ASP A 22 -31.92 19.22 -24.16
C ASP A 22 -31.67 17.73 -23.87
N ASP A 23 -32.27 16.89 -24.71
CA ASP A 23 -32.30 15.43 -24.59
C ASP A 23 -31.47 14.86 -25.74
N LYS A 24 -30.36 14.19 -25.44
CA LYS A 24 -29.51 13.52 -26.45
C LYS A 24 -29.12 12.13 -25.98
N SER A 25 -30.02 11.21 -26.23
CA SER A 25 -29.75 9.77 -26.33
C SER A 25 -28.55 9.51 -27.24
N TYR A 26 -27.48 8.94 -26.70
CA TYR A 26 -26.47 8.25 -27.50
C TYR A 26 -26.83 6.77 -27.58
N VAL A 27 -26.88 6.26 -28.80
CA VAL A 27 -27.29 4.89 -29.15
C VAL A 27 -26.18 3.91 -28.78
N GLU A 28 -26.55 2.76 -28.19
CA GLU A 28 -25.64 1.63 -28.03
C GLU A 28 -25.31 1.02 -29.40
N GLU A 29 -24.04 1.08 -29.82
CA GLU A 29 -23.58 0.37 -31.02
C GLU A 29 -23.02 -1.00 -30.64
N SER A 30 -23.87 -2.03 -30.72
CA SER A 30 -23.54 -3.41 -30.40
C SER A 30 -22.67 -4.06 -31.48
N THR A 31 -21.34 -3.95 -31.40
CA THR A 31 -20.43 -4.62 -32.34
C THR A 31 -20.31 -6.12 -32.04
N SER A 32 -20.87 -6.96 -32.91
CA SER A 32 -20.95 -8.41 -32.74
C SER A 32 -19.60 -9.11 -33.01
N ARG A 33 -19.27 -10.12 -32.19
CA ARG A 33 -17.99 -10.86 -32.20
C ARG A 33 -17.90 -11.92 -33.31
N ARG A 34 -18.18 -11.62 -34.59
CA ARG A 34 -18.34 -12.69 -35.62
C ARG A 34 -17.70 -12.57 -37.01
N ASP A 35 -17.01 -11.49 -37.36
CA ASP A 35 -16.47 -11.32 -38.73
C ASP A 35 -14.95 -11.02 -38.82
N ILE A 36 -14.09 -11.97 -38.41
CA ILE A 36 -12.68 -12.05 -38.89
C ILE A 36 -12.24 -13.53 -39.02
N LEU A 37 -12.66 -14.21 -40.08
CA LEU A 37 -12.04 -15.45 -40.62
C LEU A 37 -12.26 -15.49 -42.14
N LEU A 38 -11.32 -16.12 -42.87
CA LEU A 38 -11.21 -16.16 -44.34
C LEU A 38 -10.74 -14.80 -44.93
N THR A 39 -9.88 -14.69 -45.96
CA THR A 39 -9.29 -15.65 -46.92
C THR A 39 -7.88 -15.08 -47.28
N SER A 40 -6.85 -15.76 -47.80
CA SER A 40 -6.76 -16.96 -48.64
C SER A 40 -5.40 -17.69 -48.49
N ALA A 41 -5.20 -18.79 -49.23
CA ALA A 41 -3.91 -19.39 -49.53
C ALA A 41 -3.72 -19.54 -51.06
N PHE A 42 -2.49 -19.39 -51.57
CA PHE A 42 -1.94 -19.83 -52.88
C PHE A 42 -0.50 -19.25 -52.98
N GLY A 43 0.56 -19.92 -53.48
CA GLY A 43 0.73 -21.33 -53.83
C GLY A 43 2.08 -21.61 -54.54
N LEU A 44 2.75 -22.70 -54.13
CA LEU A 44 3.68 -23.59 -54.89
C LEU A 44 5.03 -23.11 -55.51
N ALA A 45 5.96 -24.08 -55.49
CA ALA A 45 7.23 -24.24 -56.22
C ALA A 45 8.42 -23.30 -55.86
N GLY A 46 9.68 -23.75 -55.81
CA GLY A 46 10.21 -25.13 -55.91
C GLY A 46 11.50 -25.24 -56.73
N SER A 47 12.67 -25.28 -56.08
CA SER A 47 13.94 -25.62 -56.73
C SER A 47 15.03 -26.05 -55.73
N LEU A 48 15.77 -27.11 -56.09
CA LEU A 48 16.94 -27.65 -55.38
C LEU A 48 18.22 -27.23 -56.12
N LEU A 49 19.24 -26.73 -55.41
CA LEU A 49 20.64 -26.79 -55.86
C LEU A 49 21.61 -26.93 -54.67
N LEU A 50 22.74 -27.62 -54.93
CA LEU A 50 23.80 -27.96 -53.98
C LEU A 50 24.93 -26.91 -54.01
N GLY A 51 25.64 -26.70 -52.88
CA GLY A 51 26.88 -25.93 -52.84
C GLY A 51 27.39 -25.69 -51.40
N SER A 52 28.63 -26.09 -51.11
CA SER A 52 29.18 -26.18 -49.74
C SER A 52 29.97 -24.92 -49.30
N PRO A 53 30.67 -24.92 -48.14
CA PRO A 53 30.47 -23.95 -47.07
C PRO A 53 31.39 -22.72 -47.13
N ASN A 54 31.07 -21.66 -46.39
CA ASN A 54 32.10 -20.75 -45.88
C ASN A 54 31.64 -19.83 -44.72
N ALA A 55 32.64 -19.41 -43.94
CA ALA A 55 32.64 -18.35 -42.93
C ALA A 55 31.79 -18.53 -41.66
N ALA A 56 32.45 -18.27 -40.53
CA ALA A 56 31.86 -18.23 -39.19
C ALA A 56 31.55 -16.78 -38.75
N SER A 57 30.90 -16.68 -37.58
CA SER A 57 30.81 -15.51 -36.69
C SER A 57 29.50 -14.72 -36.68
N ALA A 58 29.05 -14.45 -35.46
CA ALA A 58 28.13 -13.38 -35.04
C ALA A 58 26.70 -13.38 -35.62
N ASP A 59 25.85 -14.28 -35.10
CA ASP A 59 24.39 -14.08 -35.10
C ASP A 59 23.79 -14.34 -33.70
N ALA A 60 24.41 -13.70 -32.70
CA ALA A 60 24.07 -13.78 -31.28
C ALA A 60 24.22 -12.39 -30.60
N ALA A 61 23.60 -11.37 -31.19
CA ALA A 61 23.48 -10.04 -30.61
C ALA A 61 22.12 -9.42 -30.99
N ALA A 62 21.61 -8.51 -30.15
CA ALA A 62 20.38 -7.73 -30.35
C ALA A 62 19.00 -8.41 -30.12
N ILE A 63 18.85 -9.24 -29.07
CA ILE A 63 17.63 -9.24 -28.25
C ILE A 63 18.01 -9.03 -26.79
N GLN A 64 18.58 -7.87 -26.47
CA GLN A 64 19.01 -7.55 -25.11
C GLN A 64 18.93 -6.05 -24.76
N ASP A 65 18.01 -5.31 -25.39
CA ASP A 65 17.91 -3.85 -25.21
C ASP A 65 16.47 -3.35 -25.01
N SER A 66 15.91 -3.69 -23.84
CA SER A 66 14.81 -2.95 -23.21
C SER A 66 14.71 -3.27 -21.71
N LEU A 67 15.86 -3.22 -21.01
CA LEU A 67 15.83 -3.14 -19.55
C LEU A 67 15.09 -1.86 -19.16
N ASN A 68 13.89 -2.00 -18.60
CA ASN A 68 13.07 -0.87 -18.20
C ASN A 68 13.60 -0.29 -16.87
N ILE A 69 14.67 0.50 -16.98
CA ILE A 69 15.41 1.09 -15.85
C ILE A 69 14.46 1.89 -14.95
N ASP A 70 13.50 2.63 -15.51
CA ASP A 70 12.47 3.36 -14.75
C ASP A 70 11.58 2.42 -13.92
N SER A 71 11.19 1.26 -14.46
CA SER A 71 10.44 0.25 -13.73
C SER A 71 11.29 -0.38 -12.62
N PHE A 72 12.55 -0.73 -12.92
CA PHE A 72 13.46 -1.32 -11.95
C PHE A 72 13.76 -0.36 -10.78
N LEU A 73 14.03 0.91 -11.06
CA LEU A 73 14.28 1.94 -10.04
C LEU A 73 13.06 2.24 -9.16
N ARG A 74 11.82 2.08 -9.68
CA ARG A 74 10.58 2.32 -8.93
C ARG A 74 10.09 1.09 -8.14
N THR A 75 10.16 -0.08 -8.75
CA THR A 75 9.57 -1.32 -8.20
C THR A 75 10.57 -2.24 -7.50
N GLY A 76 11.87 -2.11 -7.81
CA GLY A 76 12.92 -3.02 -7.36
C GLY A 76 12.89 -4.40 -8.03
N VAL A 77 12.00 -4.61 -9.01
CA VAL A 77 11.81 -5.88 -9.72
C VAL A 77 12.26 -5.72 -11.16
N ASP A 78 13.13 -6.62 -11.62
CA ASP A 78 13.47 -6.77 -13.02
C ASP A 78 12.54 -7.84 -13.63
N ALA A 79 11.94 -7.52 -14.79
CA ALA A 79 11.10 -8.46 -15.55
C ALA A 79 11.87 -9.12 -16.71
N GLY A 80 13.14 -8.75 -16.91
CA GLY A 80 13.97 -9.13 -18.06
C GLY A 80 14.86 -10.35 -17.82
N GLY A 81 14.26 -11.55 -17.84
CA GLY A 81 15.00 -12.80 -18.06
C GLY A 81 15.89 -13.31 -16.90
N PRO A 82 16.49 -14.50 -17.05
CA PRO A 82 17.29 -15.13 -15.99
C PRO A 82 18.74 -14.62 -15.99
N MET A 83 19.35 -14.58 -14.80
CA MET A 83 20.80 -14.35 -14.55
C MET A 83 21.27 -12.88 -14.48
N GLY A 84 20.52 -12.03 -13.80
CA GLY A 84 21.10 -10.92 -13.03
C GLY A 84 21.15 -11.25 -11.53
N VAL A 85 22.14 -10.76 -10.76
CA VAL A 85 22.13 -10.91 -9.27
C VAL A 85 20.98 -10.16 -8.59
N SER A 86 20.27 -9.30 -9.32
CA SER A 86 18.95 -8.74 -8.98
C SER A 86 17.82 -9.79 -9.04
N SER A 87 17.90 -10.74 -9.97
CA SER A 87 16.90 -11.82 -10.18
C SER A 87 17.16 -13.06 -9.30
N GLN A 88 18.39 -13.26 -8.82
CA GLN A 88 18.77 -14.45 -8.02
C GLN A 88 18.53 -14.29 -6.51
N ALA A 89 18.16 -13.08 -6.05
CA ALA A 89 17.67 -12.86 -4.71
C ALA A 89 16.16 -12.59 -4.77
N GLY A 90 15.37 -13.67 -4.72
CA GLY A 90 13.94 -13.60 -4.37
C GLY A 90 13.80 -13.15 -2.92
N LYS A 91 14.09 -11.87 -2.64
CA LYS A 91 14.04 -11.30 -1.29
C LYS A 91 12.59 -11.37 -0.82
N SER A 92 12.37 -12.07 0.28
CA SER A 92 11.05 -12.36 0.85
C SER A 92 10.23 -11.09 1.10
N ARG A 93 8.91 -11.16 1.06
CA ARG A 93 8.04 -10.02 1.45
C ARG A 93 8.41 -9.52 2.86
N PRO A 94 8.54 -8.20 3.11
CA PRO A 94 8.73 -7.68 4.46
C PRO A 94 7.57 -8.05 5.39
N GLN A 95 7.87 -8.48 6.62
CA GLN A 95 6.86 -8.99 7.55
C GLN A 95 6.27 -7.88 8.42
N THR A 96 5.23 -7.21 7.91
CA THR A 96 4.45 -6.20 8.67
C THR A 96 3.55 -6.82 9.75
N GLY A 97 3.23 -8.11 9.64
CA GLY A 97 2.20 -8.79 10.44
C GLY A 97 0.79 -8.68 9.87
N VAL A 98 0.58 -7.95 8.78
CA VAL A 98 -0.74 -7.80 8.15
C VAL A 98 -1.10 -9.06 7.36
N VAL A 99 -2.07 -9.81 7.88
CA VAL A 99 -2.72 -10.90 7.15
C VAL A 99 -4.05 -10.41 6.59
N LEU A 100 -4.24 -10.44 5.27
CA LEU A 100 -5.52 -10.07 4.64
C LEU A 100 -6.51 -11.22 4.75
N ARG A 101 -7.80 -10.90 4.92
CA ARG A 101 -8.88 -11.88 4.88
C ARG A 101 -9.08 -12.41 3.46
N ASP A 102 -9.29 -13.71 3.33
CA ASP A 102 -9.69 -14.36 2.08
C ASP A 102 -11.01 -13.79 1.55
N GLY A 103 -11.11 -13.60 0.23
CA GLY A 103 -12.22 -12.90 -0.40
C GLY A 103 -12.28 -11.38 -0.15
N SER A 104 -11.28 -10.79 0.52
CA SER A 104 -11.13 -9.33 0.62
C SER A 104 -9.98 -8.82 -0.24
N ASP A 105 -10.11 -7.59 -0.74
CA ASP A 105 -9.08 -6.85 -1.44
C ASP A 105 -8.80 -5.53 -0.72
N VAL A 106 -7.57 -5.05 -0.86
CA VAL A 106 -7.20 -3.69 -0.43
C VAL A 106 -7.66 -2.74 -1.52
N SER A 107 -8.45 -1.73 -1.15
CA SER A 107 -8.97 -0.75 -2.09
C SER A 107 -8.60 0.67 -1.66
N GLN A 108 -8.42 1.55 -2.64
CA GLN A 108 -8.32 2.99 -2.43
C GLN A 108 -9.31 3.66 -3.39
N ASP A 109 -10.15 4.54 -2.86
CA ASP A 109 -11.12 5.28 -3.66
C ASP A 109 -10.49 6.51 -4.35
N ARG A 110 -11.30 7.28 -5.07
CA ARG A 110 -10.85 8.53 -5.72
C ARG A 110 -10.57 9.67 -4.72
N SER A 111 -10.99 9.56 -3.47
CA SER A 111 -10.70 10.54 -2.40
C SER A 111 -9.39 10.24 -1.66
N GLY A 112 -8.72 9.12 -1.99
CA GLY A 112 -7.53 8.64 -1.29
C GLY A 112 -7.85 7.82 -0.04
N SER A 113 -9.12 7.54 0.24
CA SER A 113 -9.58 6.69 1.34
C SER A 113 -9.28 5.22 1.04
N VAL A 114 -8.44 4.63 1.88
CA VAL A 114 -8.02 3.22 1.83
C VAL A 114 -8.91 2.39 2.74
N LEU A 115 -9.33 1.22 2.27
CA LEU A 115 -10.06 0.22 3.05
C LEU A 115 -9.39 -1.15 2.88
N ALA A 116 -9.19 -1.86 3.99
CA ALA A 116 -8.70 -3.23 4.02
C ALA A 116 -9.38 -4.04 5.12
N GLU A 117 -9.56 -5.34 4.92
CA GLU A 117 -9.96 -6.27 5.98
C GLU A 117 -8.81 -7.22 6.33
N ILE A 118 -8.38 -7.17 7.58
CA ILE A 118 -7.23 -7.92 8.09
C ILE A 118 -7.65 -8.92 9.16
N LEU A 119 -6.83 -9.94 9.37
CA LEU A 119 -6.95 -10.88 10.48
C LEU A 119 -5.91 -10.54 11.55
N THR A 120 -6.35 -10.67 12.80
CA THR A 120 -5.58 -10.56 14.04
C THR A 120 -5.82 -11.80 14.88
N GLY A 121 -5.15 -11.95 16.04
CA GLY A 121 -5.23 -13.16 16.87
C GLY A 121 -4.32 -14.27 16.34
N THR A 122 -4.76 -15.53 16.48
CA THR A 122 -3.99 -16.72 16.10
C THR A 122 -4.61 -17.45 14.90
N LYS A 123 -3.89 -18.40 14.30
CA LYS A 123 -4.42 -19.28 13.23
C LYS A 123 -5.67 -20.06 13.67
N THR A 124 -5.75 -20.39 14.96
CA THR A 124 -6.84 -21.17 15.56
C THR A 124 -8.02 -20.32 16.04
N ASN A 125 -7.76 -19.05 16.41
CA ASN A 125 -8.77 -18.09 16.83
C ASN A 125 -8.53 -16.72 16.18
N PRO A 126 -8.79 -16.58 14.86
CA PRO A 126 -8.59 -15.32 14.15
C PRO A 126 -9.74 -14.35 14.43
N SER A 127 -9.41 -13.08 14.66
CA SER A 127 -10.36 -11.97 14.75
C SER A 127 -10.22 -11.04 13.54
N ALA A 128 -11.32 -10.83 12.81
CA ALA A 128 -11.34 -9.95 11.65
C ALA A 128 -11.49 -8.47 12.07
N VAL A 129 -10.70 -7.60 11.47
CA VAL A 129 -10.65 -6.16 11.72
C VAL A 129 -10.73 -5.43 10.38
N VAL A 130 -11.68 -4.51 10.26
CA VAL A 130 -11.75 -3.56 9.16
C VAL A 130 -10.89 -2.36 9.51
N VAL A 131 -10.00 -1.99 8.59
CA VAL A 131 -9.08 -0.87 8.75
C VAL A 131 -9.32 0.14 7.64
N SER A 132 -9.35 1.42 8.00
CA SER A 132 -9.44 2.53 7.07
C SER A 132 -8.57 3.72 7.46
N PHE A 133 -8.09 4.45 6.45
CA PHE A 133 -7.37 5.71 6.57
C PHE A 133 -7.41 6.46 5.24
N SER A 134 -7.24 7.78 5.24
CA SER A 134 -7.01 8.56 4.02
C SER A 134 -5.50 8.68 3.78
N SER A 135 -5.08 8.59 2.52
CA SER A 135 -3.69 8.74 2.09
C SER A 135 -3.62 9.60 0.82
N PRO A 136 -2.78 10.65 0.77
CA PRO A 136 -2.51 11.39 -0.46
C PRO A 136 -1.62 10.61 -1.44
N TRP A 137 -1.01 9.52 -0.97
CA TRP A 137 -0.17 8.62 -1.75
C TRP A 137 -0.99 7.49 -2.37
N LYS A 138 -0.55 6.99 -3.53
CA LYS A 138 -1.21 5.90 -4.25
C LYS A 138 -1.00 4.59 -3.51
N LEU A 139 -2.05 3.77 -3.40
CA LEU A 139 -1.98 2.38 -2.97
C LEU A 139 -1.03 1.57 -3.87
N GLU A 140 -0.05 0.91 -3.26
CA GLU A 140 0.84 -0.03 -3.93
C GLU A 140 0.19 -1.41 -4.00
N THR A 141 0.38 -2.10 -5.12
CA THR A 141 -0.24 -3.40 -5.41
C THR A 141 0.79 -4.39 -5.90
N GLY A 142 0.85 -5.58 -5.31
CA GLY A 142 1.74 -6.66 -5.74
C GLY A 142 1.98 -7.69 -4.63
N PRO A 143 2.67 -8.80 -4.92
CA PRO A 143 2.86 -9.91 -3.97
C PRO A 143 3.71 -9.56 -2.74
N VAL A 144 4.50 -8.48 -2.84
CA VAL A 144 5.41 -7.98 -1.79
C VAL A 144 4.83 -6.83 -0.95
N PHE A 145 3.61 -6.38 -1.25
CA PHE A 145 2.93 -5.31 -0.52
C PHE A 145 1.75 -5.87 0.27
N ASP A 146 1.55 -5.34 1.48
CA ASP A 146 0.38 -5.68 2.32
C ASP A 146 -0.71 -4.62 2.14
N VAL A 147 -0.78 -3.65 3.06
CA VAL A 147 -1.58 -2.43 2.92
C VAL A 147 -0.59 -1.27 3.03
N GLU A 148 -0.12 -0.78 1.89
CA GLU A 148 0.88 0.28 1.79
C GLU A 148 0.51 1.27 0.68
N CYS A 149 0.58 2.57 0.98
CA CYS A 149 0.49 3.64 0.02
C CYS A 149 1.82 4.38 -0.07
N ARG A 150 2.28 4.73 -1.27
CA ARG A 150 3.61 5.31 -1.49
C ARG A 150 3.62 6.31 -2.65
N ASP A 151 4.49 7.32 -2.53
CA ASP A 151 4.93 8.14 -3.65
C ASP A 151 6.20 7.54 -4.23
N GLY A 152 6.09 6.93 -5.42
CA GLY A 152 7.24 6.34 -6.13
C GLY A 152 8.34 7.33 -6.53
N LYS A 153 8.12 8.65 -6.47
CA LYS A 153 9.15 9.67 -6.75
C LYS A 153 9.94 10.07 -5.52
N THR A 154 9.28 10.21 -4.38
CA THR A 154 9.91 10.73 -3.15
C THR A 154 10.18 9.66 -2.10
N GLY A 155 9.50 8.52 -2.20
CA GLY A 155 9.57 7.43 -1.23
C GLY A 155 8.83 7.72 0.07
N ASP A 156 8.05 8.80 0.15
CA ASP A 156 7.13 9.07 1.26
C ASP A 156 5.90 8.14 1.16
N GLY A 157 5.24 7.83 2.27
CA GLY A 157 4.14 6.86 2.27
C GLY A 157 3.58 6.50 3.65
N ALA A 158 2.62 5.58 3.67
CA ALA A 158 2.09 4.98 4.88
C ALA A 158 1.78 3.48 4.69
N PHE A 159 2.01 2.67 5.72
CA PHE A 159 1.69 1.24 5.70
C PHE A 159 1.12 0.75 7.04
N LEU A 160 0.34 -0.32 6.99
CA LEU A 160 -0.15 -1.01 8.17
C LEU A 160 0.88 -2.01 8.72
N ALA A 161 0.89 -2.17 10.04
CA ALA A 161 1.60 -3.23 10.74
C ALA A 161 0.77 -3.75 11.92
N VAL A 162 0.97 -5.01 12.31
CA VAL A 162 0.23 -5.66 13.40
C VAL A 162 1.24 -6.24 14.39
N THR A 163 1.17 -5.83 15.66
CA THR A 163 2.10 -6.30 16.69
C THR A 163 1.92 -7.79 17.01
N LYS A 164 2.84 -8.34 17.81
CA LYS A 164 2.58 -9.57 18.58
C LYS A 164 1.42 -9.35 19.58
N SER A 165 1.05 -10.40 20.32
CA SER A 165 0.02 -10.28 21.36
C SER A 165 0.38 -9.19 22.37
N VAL A 166 -0.62 -8.42 22.80
CA VAL A 166 -0.54 -7.41 23.87
C VAL A 166 -0.72 -8.02 25.27
N GLU A 167 -0.99 -9.33 25.36
CA GLU A 167 -1.14 -10.08 26.62
C GLU A 167 -2.21 -9.47 27.56
N GLY A 168 -3.28 -8.90 26.98
CA GLY A 168 -4.36 -8.23 27.72
C GLY A 168 -4.00 -6.85 28.32
N LYS A 169 -2.81 -6.31 28.05
CA LYS A 169 -2.38 -4.99 28.55
C LYS A 169 -3.09 -3.86 27.79
N ALA A 170 -3.41 -2.77 28.50
CA ALA A 170 -3.96 -1.58 27.86
C ALA A 170 -2.88 -0.85 27.03
N ILE A 171 -3.32 -0.08 26.03
CA ILE A 171 -2.41 0.61 25.11
C ILE A 171 -1.54 1.69 25.77
N SER A 172 -1.98 2.20 26.93
CA SER A 172 -1.21 3.06 27.83
C SER A 172 0.00 2.36 28.42
N ASP A 173 -0.15 1.08 28.77
CA ASP A 173 0.76 0.34 29.64
C ASP A 173 1.87 -0.35 28.84
N LEU A 174 1.65 -0.56 27.55
CA LEU A 174 2.66 -1.06 26.62
C LEU A 174 3.82 -0.05 26.52
N PRO A 175 5.10 -0.48 26.60
CA PRO A 175 6.23 0.41 26.39
C PRO A 175 6.31 0.82 24.92
N SER A 176 6.87 2.01 24.62
CA SER A 176 7.04 2.45 23.23
C SER A 176 7.86 1.44 22.40
N GLN A 177 8.81 0.75 23.04
CA GLN A 177 9.63 -0.30 22.44
C GLN A 177 8.81 -1.46 21.83
N PHE A 178 7.70 -1.86 22.45
CA PHE A 178 6.83 -2.94 21.94
C PHE A 178 6.31 -2.67 20.52
N PHE A 179 5.98 -1.41 20.22
CA PHE A 179 5.53 -0.99 18.89
C PHE A 179 6.71 -0.91 17.89
N LEU A 180 7.89 -0.49 18.37
CA LEU A 180 9.10 -0.39 17.56
C LEU A 180 9.71 -1.76 17.21
N GLU A 181 9.56 -2.77 18.07
CA GLU A 181 10.03 -4.14 17.82
C GLU A 181 9.42 -4.72 16.54
N ARG A 182 8.12 -4.53 16.28
CA ARG A 182 7.52 -4.95 15.00
C ARG A 182 8.00 -4.09 13.83
N LEU A 183 8.24 -2.80 14.06
CA LEU A 183 8.61 -1.85 13.01
C LEU A 183 10.04 -2.08 12.48
N PHE A 184 10.95 -2.42 13.39
CA PHE A 184 12.37 -2.58 13.16
C PHE A 184 12.86 -4.04 13.31
N ASP A 185 11.95 -5.01 13.41
CA ASP A 185 12.24 -6.44 13.25
C ASP A 185 13.16 -6.67 12.03
N PRO A 186 14.15 -7.57 12.07
CA PRO A 186 15.06 -7.80 10.93
C PRO A 186 14.36 -8.10 9.59
N THR A 187 13.13 -8.63 9.63
CA THR A 187 12.30 -8.89 8.45
C THR A 187 11.26 -7.79 8.17
N GLY A 188 11.15 -6.79 9.04
CA GLY A 188 10.20 -5.68 8.98
C GLY A 188 10.49 -4.65 7.89
N ARG A 189 9.50 -3.80 7.60
CA ARG A 189 9.51 -2.91 6.41
C ARG A 189 10.69 -1.94 6.34
N PHE A 190 11.17 -1.42 7.47
CA PHE A 190 12.32 -0.50 7.49
C PHE A 190 13.68 -1.19 7.65
N SER A 191 13.73 -2.42 8.18
CA SER A 191 14.97 -3.19 8.34
C SER A 191 15.30 -4.10 7.16
N PHE A 192 14.39 -4.20 6.19
CA PHE A 192 14.43 -5.19 5.11
C PHE A 192 15.71 -5.23 4.27
N TYR A 193 16.42 -4.10 4.16
CA TYR A 193 17.71 -4.01 3.46
C TYR A 193 18.92 -3.98 4.41
N GLY A 194 18.69 -3.86 5.71
CA GLY A 194 19.67 -3.66 6.76
C GLY A 194 19.00 -2.98 7.96
N PRO A 195 19.45 -3.25 9.20
CA PRO A 195 18.83 -2.68 10.40
C PRO A 195 18.94 -1.13 10.39
N PRO A 196 17.88 -0.40 10.77
CA PRO A 196 17.92 1.05 10.79
C PRO A 196 18.80 1.58 11.92
N THR A 197 19.50 2.67 11.62
CA THR A 197 20.43 3.39 12.50
C THR A 197 19.75 4.63 13.09
N ASP A 198 20.40 5.27 14.06
CA ASP A 198 19.98 6.58 14.61
C ASP A 198 18.54 6.67 15.16
N ILE A 199 17.96 5.53 15.59
CA ILE A 199 16.59 5.43 16.08
C ILE A 199 16.39 6.31 17.33
N LYS A 200 15.54 7.33 17.20
CA LYS A 200 15.23 8.33 18.24
C LYS A 200 13.72 8.53 18.33
N VAL A 201 13.13 8.15 19.45
CA VAL A 201 11.74 8.50 19.80
C VAL A 201 11.74 9.94 20.29
N LYS A 202 11.00 10.82 19.59
CA LYS A 202 10.89 12.24 19.96
C LYS A 202 9.71 12.48 20.89
N SER A 203 8.59 11.82 20.64
CA SER A 203 7.40 11.91 21.46
C SER A 203 6.62 10.61 21.46
N SER A 204 5.95 10.33 22.57
CA SER A 204 4.95 9.27 22.69
C SER A 204 3.81 9.84 23.53
N LYS A 205 2.59 9.81 22.99
CA LYS A 205 1.39 10.37 23.61
C LYS A 205 0.25 9.36 23.51
N VAL A 206 -0.55 9.25 24.56
CA VAL A 206 -1.79 8.46 24.55
C VAL A 206 -2.96 9.44 24.49
N ALA A 207 -3.91 9.18 23.60
CA ALA A 207 -5.10 10.00 23.42
C ALA A 207 -6.30 9.06 23.20
N GLY A 208 -7.11 8.86 24.25
CA GLY A 208 -8.19 7.89 24.25
C GLY A 208 -7.67 6.45 24.07
N ASP A 209 -8.24 5.74 23.10
CA ASP A 209 -7.93 4.35 22.73
C ASP A 209 -6.71 4.21 21.79
N ARG A 210 -5.91 5.28 21.65
CA ARG A 210 -4.80 5.37 20.69
C ARG A 210 -3.52 5.84 21.32
N ARG A 211 -2.42 5.34 20.78
CA ARG A 211 -1.06 5.82 21.06
C ARG A 211 -0.44 6.37 19.80
N TYR A 212 0.06 7.60 19.91
CA TYR A 212 0.82 8.29 18.87
C TYR A 212 2.30 8.30 19.25
N ILE A 213 3.17 7.93 18.33
CA ILE A 213 4.63 7.95 18.51
C ILE A 213 5.25 8.71 17.33
N GLU A 214 6.07 9.72 17.62
CA GLU A 214 6.91 10.38 16.62
C GLU A 214 8.35 9.87 16.75
N LEU A 215 8.90 9.39 15.64
CA LEU A 215 10.22 8.78 15.57
C LEU A 215 11.05 9.36 14.42
N SER A 216 12.37 9.37 14.63
CA SER A 216 13.38 9.66 13.62
C SER A 216 14.35 8.47 13.58
N PHE A 217 14.80 8.08 12.40
CA PHE A 217 15.74 6.98 12.18
C PHE A 217 16.37 7.14 10.80
N SER A 218 17.40 6.37 10.49
CA SER A 218 17.96 6.24 9.15
C SER A 218 17.80 4.79 8.69
N ASN A 219 17.38 4.57 7.44
CA ASN A 219 17.26 3.21 6.89
C ASN A 219 18.09 3.07 5.62
N LEU A 220 18.63 1.87 5.39
CA LEU A 220 19.39 1.59 4.18
C LEU A 220 18.46 1.53 2.96
N SER A 221 18.83 2.23 1.89
CA SER A 221 18.12 2.25 0.62
C SER A 221 18.77 1.31 -0.39
N GLN A 222 17.99 0.41 -0.99
CA GLN A 222 18.47 -0.50 -2.05
C GLN A 222 18.95 0.23 -3.30
N SER A 223 18.29 1.32 -3.70
CA SER A 223 18.58 2.00 -4.97
C SER A 223 19.83 2.87 -4.93
N THR A 224 20.24 3.32 -3.73
CA THR A 224 21.36 4.24 -3.54
C THR A 224 22.49 3.67 -2.70
N ASN A 225 22.30 2.51 -2.06
CA ASN A 225 23.21 1.90 -1.08
C ASN A 225 23.66 2.88 0.03
N ALA A 226 22.79 3.84 0.37
CA ALA A 226 23.05 4.87 1.35
C ALA A 226 21.97 4.88 2.43
N GLU A 227 22.34 5.27 3.64
CA GLU A 227 21.41 5.51 4.74
C GLU A 227 20.60 6.78 4.45
N ILE A 228 19.27 6.64 4.36
CA ILE A 228 18.35 7.76 4.16
C ILE A 228 17.73 8.13 5.52
N PRO A 229 17.96 9.35 6.04
CA PRO A 229 17.31 9.80 7.26
C PRO A 229 15.83 10.03 7.01
N ARG A 230 14.99 9.38 7.81
CA ARG A 230 13.53 9.46 7.77
C ARG A 230 12.95 9.93 9.11
N LYS A 231 11.73 10.43 9.03
CA LYS A 231 10.85 10.68 10.17
C LYS A 231 9.53 9.98 9.93
N ALA A 232 8.93 9.48 10.99
CA ALA A 232 7.65 8.80 10.92
C ALA A 232 6.75 9.17 12.10
N LEU A 233 5.45 9.15 11.82
CA LEU A 233 4.38 9.17 12.80
C LEU A 233 3.71 7.80 12.77
N LEU A 234 3.64 7.19 13.94
CA LEU A 234 2.96 5.92 14.17
C LEU A 234 1.73 6.20 15.02
N VAL A 235 0.57 5.69 14.61
CA VAL A 235 -0.59 5.51 15.49
C VAL A 235 -0.83 4.03 15.68
N ALA A 236 -1.06 3.63 16.93
CA ALA A 236 -1.51 2.30 17.31
C ALA A 236 -2.88 2.38 17.98
N THR A 237 -3.69 1.35 17.80
CA THR A 237 -4.90 1.08 18.60
C THR A 237 -5.05 -0.43 18.81
N ILE A 238 -5.83 -0.85 19.81
CA ILE A 238 -6.17 -2.26 20.06
C ILE A 238 -7.67 -2.40 19.77
N PRO A 239 -8.08 -2.95 18.61
CA PRO A 239 -9.49 -3.14 18.31
C PRO A 239 -10.20 -4.00 19.37
N PRO A 240 -11.41 -3.65 19.84
CA PRO A 240 -12.12 -4.41 20.87
C PRO A 240 -12.28 -5.90 20.53
N GLY A 241 -11.92 -6.78 21.46
CA GLY A 241 -11.98 -8.24 21.26
C GLY A 241 -10.82 -8.80 20.40
N THR A 242 -9.71 -8.07 20.30
CA THR A 242 -8.46 -8.54 19.68
C THR A 242 -7.30 -8.42 20.64
N ASP A 243 -6.33 -9.33 20.51
CA ASP A 243 -5.12 -9.35 21.34
C ASP A 243 -3.93 -8.66 20.67
N ASN A 244 -4.09 -7.96 19.55
CA ASN A 244 -2.98 -7.34 18.81
C ASN A 244 -3.22 -5.84 18.65
N ALA A 245 -2.16 -5.03 18.78
CA ALA A 245 -2.23 -3.64 18.37
C ALA A 245 -2.10 -3.55 16.84
N VAL A 246 -3.06 -2.88 16.21
CA VAL A 246 -3.01 -2.53 14.79
C VAL A 246 -2.45 -1.13 14.67
N MET A 247 -1.45 -0.98 13.81
CA MET A 247 -0.67 0.25 13.66
C MET A 247 -0.75 0.76 12.23
N LEU A 248 -0.88 2.08 12.06
CA LEU A 248 -0.57 2.78 10.82
C LEU A 248 0.70 3.59 11.03
N VAL A 249 1.69 3.37 10.17
CA VAL A 249 2.96 4.10 10.18
C VAL A 249 3.04 4.93 8.92
N SER A 250 3.03 6.25 9.06
CA SER A 250 3.29 7.18 7.95
C SER A 250 4.70 7.75 8.09
N SER A 251 5.46 7.79 7.00
CA SER A 251 6.86 8.22 7.01
C SER A 251 7.26 9.00 5.77
N ALA A 252 8.21 9.91 5.96
CA ALA A 252 8.79 10.71 4.89
C ALA A 252 10.29 10.93 5.10
N ASN A 253 10.99 11.31 4.03
CA ASN A 253 12.40 11.69 4.12
C ASN A 253 12.58 12.93 5.01
N ALA A 254 13.61 12.94 5.85
CA ALA A 254 13.82 14.00 6.84
C ALA A 254 13.98 15.41 6.23
N SER A 255 14.49 15.48 4.99
CA SER A 255 14.63 16.70 4.18
C SER A 255 13.30 17.26 3.65
N ARG A 256 12.25 16.43 3.57
CA ARG A 256 10.88 16.81 3.18
C ARG A 256 9.96 17.09 4.37
N TRP A 257 10.29 16.61 5.57
CA TRP A 257 9.44 16.70 6.77
C TRP A 257 8.84 18.11 6.98
N ARG A 258 9.72 19.12 7.15
CA ARG A 258 9.34 20.53 7.33
C ARG A 258 8.92 21.24 6.02
N LYS A 259 8.71 20.50 4.93
CA LYS A 259 8.27 20.98 3.60
C LYS A 259 6.90 20.40 3.24
N GLY A 260 6.00 20.28 4.22
CA GLY A 260 4.63 19.79 4.08
C GLY A 260 4.43 18.28 4.19
N ALA A 261 5.50 17.46 4.22
CA ALA A 261 5.34 16.01 4.40
C ALA A 261 4.86 15.66 5.82
N GLU A 262 5.24 16.44 6.83
CA GLU A 262 4.74 16.33 8.21
C GLU A 262 3.22 16.46 8.28
N ASP A 263 2.62 17.41 7.55
CA ASP A 263 1.17 17.63 7.51
C ASP A 263 0.46 16.45 6.83
N SER A 264 0.99 15.96 5.70
CA SER A 264 0.46 14.77 5.01
C SER A 264 0.54 13.51 5.88
N CYS A 265 1.66 13.30 6.59
CA CYS A 265 1.81 12.20 7.54
C CYS A 265 0.82 12.33 8.71
N THR A 266 0.63 13.53 9.24
CA THR A 266 -0.27 13.80 10.37
C THR A 266 -1.72 13.54 9.98
N GLN A 267 -2.20 14.10 8.87
CA GLN A 267 -3.57 13.86 8.37
C GLN A 267 -3.84 12.38 8.11
N THR A 268 -2.88 11.68 7.49
CA THR A 268 -2.97 10.22 7.26
C THR A 268 -3.15 9.47 8.59
N VAL A 269 -2.32 9.78 9.57
CA VAL A 269 -2.31 9.16 10.91
C VAL A 269 -3.56 9.51 11.74
N GLU A 270 -4.08 10.74 11.66
CA GLU A 270 -5.29 11.16 12.36
C GLU A 270 -6.57 10.54 11.76
N SER A 271 -6.57 10.28 10.45
CA SER A 271 -7.69 9.63 9.75
C SER A 271 -7.85 8.14 10.10
N PHE A 272 -6.80 7.48 10.61
CA PHE A 272 -6.76 6.05 10.88
C PHE A 272 -7.87 5.55 11.80
N ARG A 273 -8.55 4.47 11.40
CA ARG A 273 -9.54 3.72 12.18
C ARG A 273 -9.28 2.23 11.99
N ALA A 274 -9.33 1.46 13.08
CA ALA A 274 -9.36 0.01 13.04
C ALA A 274 -10.52 -0.46 13.93
N THR A 275 -11.52 -1.13 13.34
CA THR A 275 -12.74 -1.56 14.03
C THR A 275 -12.97 -3.05 13.81
N PRO A 276 -13.46 -3.81 14.80
CA PRO A 276 -13.82 -5.21 14.62
C PRO A 276 -14.81 -5.37 13.46
N ALA A 277 -14.58 -6.36 12.60
CA ALA A 277 -15.45 -6.62 11.47
C ALA A 277 -16.84 -7.09 11.94
N PRO A 278 -17.93 -6.79 11.20
CA PRO A 278 -19.25 -7.32 11.52
C PRO A 278 -19.24 -8.85 11.62
N LYS A 279 -19.86 -9.39 12.67
CA LYS A 279 -19.98 -10.84 12.87
C LYS A 279 -20.74 -11.46 11.68
N SER A 280 -20.06 -12.37 10.97
CA SER A 280 -20.59 -13.10 9.83
C SER A 280 -20.40 -14.60 10.03
N SER A 281 -21.25 -15.41 9.42
CA SER A 281 -21.11 -16.89 9.41
C SER A 281 -20.05 -17.39 8.41
N LEU A 282 -19.41 -16.47 7.68
CA LEU A 282 -18.34 -16.79 6.74
C LEU A 282 -17.08 -17.21 7.48
N LYS A 283 -16.52 -18.38 7.12
CA LYS A 283 -15.27 -18.88 7.69
C LYS A 283 -14.14 -17.87 7.48
N LEU A 284 -13.58 -17.37 8.58
CA LEU A 284 -12.36 -16.56 8.55
C LEU A 284 -11.19 -17.43 8.05
N ARG A 285 -10.54 -16.96 7.00
CA ARG A 285 -9.34 -17.57 6.40
C ARG A 285 -8.42 -16.44 5.98
N ALA A 286 -7.12 -16.69 6.03
CA ALA A 286 -6.16 -15.81 5.39
C ALA A 286 -6.24 -15.99 3.87
N LYS A 287 -6.10 -14.89 3.14
CA LYS A 287 -5.89 -14.91 1.70
C LYS A 287 -4.57 -15.62 1.39
N ASP A 288 -4.57 -16.55 0.44
CA ASP A 288 -3.32 -17.13 -0.04
C ASP A 288 -2.44 -16.05 -0.70
N ARG A 289 -1.13 -16.13 -0.46
CA ARG A 289 -0.12 -15.18 -0.94
C ARG A 289 1.12 -15.86 -1.52
N GLY A 290 1.04 -17.13 -1.91
CA GLY A 290 2.03 -17.77 -2.79
C GLY A 290 3.44 -17.94 -2.20
N GLY A 291 3.57 -18.00 -0.87
CA GLY A 291 4.87 -18.23 -0.22
C GLY A 291 4.88 -17.90 1.28
N GLN A 292 5.24 -18.91 2.08
CA GLN A 292 5.36 -18.92 3.55
C GLN A 292 4.08 -18.59 4.35
N ASP A 293 3.68 -19.55 5.20
CA ASP A 293 2.73 -19.34 6.30
C ASP A 293 3.25 -18.23 7.23
N LEU A 294 2.46 -17.18 7.44
CA LEU A 294 2.70 -16.12 8.44
C LEU A 294 1.82 -16.32 9.67
N PHE A 295 1.81 -17.55 10.20
CA PHE A 295 1.06 -17.98 11.39
C PHE A 295 1.84 -19.00 12.22
#